data_AF-A0A1E4U2Y9-F1
#
_entry.id   AF-A0A1E4U2Y9-F1
#
_cell.length_a   1.000
_cell.length_b   1.000
_cell.length_c   1.000
_cell.angle_alpha   90.00
_cell.angle_beta   90.00
_cell.angle_gamma   90.00
#
_symmetry.space_group_name_H-M   'P 1'
#
loop_
_entity.id
_entity.type
_entity.pdbx_description
1 polymer ?
#
loop_
_entity_poly.entity_id
_entity_poly.type
_entity_poly.pdbx_seq_one_letter_code
_entity_poly.pdbx_strand_id
1 'polypeptide(L)'
;MSPPIPVYSKKEIDNTYKKFLKDDDANCTLYSLIQNQCTFNGSEIICLPFKRLFTRCLRPKDKTTTEPRYQLIEITDETCNDYFKFNQFYQKQTGSGDDLLEKFLKADEIMRKVYQDEMNHSD
;
A
#
# COMPACT_ATOMS: atom_id res chain seq x y z
N MET A 1 2.82 19.34 -16.36
CA MET A 1 2.84 18.14 -15.49
C MET A 1 1.39 17.79 -15.19
N SER A 2 0.98 16.52 -15.37
CA SER A 2 -0.40 16.11 -15.03
C SER A 2 -0.56 16.08 -13.52
N PRO A 3 -1.67 16.57 -12.95
CA PRO A 3 -1.90 16.52 -11.52
C PRO A 3 -1.91 15.05 -11.02
N PRO A 4 -1.45 14.80 -9.78
CA PRO A 4 -1.46 13.46 -9.20
C PRO A 4 -2.90 12.94 -9.11
N ILE A 5 -3.10 11.70 -9.54
CA ILE A 5 -4.40 11.05 -9.41
C ILE A 5 -4.58 10.65 -7.94
N PRO A 6 -5.63 11.11 -7.24
CA PRO A 6 -5.85 10.76 -5.85
C PRO A 6 -6.16 9.26 -5.73
N VAL A 7 -5.42 8.60 -4.85
CA VAL A 7 -5.65 7.21 -4.44
C VAL A 7 -6.45 7.24 -3.15
N TYR A 8 -7.56 6.51 -3.12
CA TYR A 8 -8.43 6.43 -1.95
C TYR A 8 -8.38 5.01 -1.37
N SER A 9 -8.32 4.92 -0.04
CA SER A 9 -8.48 3.67 0.68
C SER A 9 -9.92 3.17 0.60
N LYS A 10 -10.12 1.85 0.76
CA LYS A 10 -11.45 1.25 0.78
C LYS A 10 -12.38 1.91 1.82
N LYS A 11 -11.87 2.23 3.01
CA LYS A 11 -12.64 2.90 4.08
C LYS A 11 -13.10 4.31 3.69
N GLU A 12 -12.24 5.08 3.02
CA GLU A 12 -12.60 6.41 2.51
C GLU A 12 -13.67 6.29 1.43
N ILE A 13 -13.55 5.30 0.54
CA ILE A 13 -14.52 5.09 -0.53
C ILE A 13 -15.86 4.62 0.03
N ASP A 14 -15.87 3.74 1.02
CA ASP A 14 -17.11 3.27 1.66
C ASP A 14 -17.84 4.43 2.34
N ASN A 15 -17.13 5.40 2.92
CA ASN A 15 -17.76 6.55 3.55
C ASN A 15 -18.24 7.60 2.53
N THR A 16 -17.44 7.88 1.50
CA THR A 16 -17.74 8.93 0.52
C THR A 16 -18.64 8.45 -0.64
N TYR A 17 -18.54 7.17 -1.01
CA TYR A 17 -19.12 6.62 -2.24
C TYR A 17 -19.96 5.36 -2.02
N LYS A 18 -20.45 5.10 -0.79
CA LYS A 18 -21.36 3.99 -0.42
C LYS A 18 -22.55 3.74 -1.37
N LYS A 19 -22.95 4.76 -2.13
CA LYS A 19 -24.04 4.69 -3.11
C LYS A 19 -23.61 4.20 -4.51
N PHE A 20 -22.31 4.19 -4.80
CA PHE A 20 -21.74 3.93 -6.13
C PHE A 20 -21.07 2.56 -6.24
N LEU A 21 -20.62 1.99 -5.12
CA LEU A 21 -20.13 0.61 -5.04
C LEU A 21 -21.29 -0.30 -4.63
N LYS A 22 -22.09 -0.75 -5.60
CA LYS A 22 -22.92 -1.96 -5.43
C LYS A 22 -22.13 -3.12 -6.04
N ASP A 23 -22.12 -4.26 -5.35
CA ASP A 23 -21.34 -5.50 -5.59
C ASP A 23 -21.35 -6.10 -7.01
N ASP A 24 -22.00 -5.49 -8.00
CA ASP A 24 -22.00 -5.99 -9.38
C ASP A 24 -20.78 -5.43 -10.15
N ASP A 25 -19.65 -6.13 -9.95
CA ASP A 25 -18.31 -5.96 -10.51
C ASP A 25 -18.20 -6.07 -12.05
N ALA A 26 -19.27 -5.84 -12.81
CA ALA A 26 -19.28 -6.11 -14.25
C ALA A 26 -18.36 -5.19 -15.09
N ASN A 27 -17.91 -4.05 -14.56
CA ASN A 27 -17.11 -3.05 -15.29
C ASN A 27 -15.88 -2.55 -14.52
N CYS A 28 -15.29 -3.42 -13.71
CA CYS A 28 -14.10 -3.12 -12.93
C CYS A 28 -12.89 -3.90 -13.50
N THR A 29 -11.75 -3.25 -13.64
CA THR A 29 -10.50 -3.88 -14.10
C THR A 29 -9.47 -3.84 -12.98
N LEU A 30 -8.84 -4.98 -12.72
CA LEU A 30 -7.78 -5.10 -11.74
C LEU A 30 -6.45 -4.60 -12.31
N TYR A 31 -5.77 -3.76 -11.54
CA TYR A 31 -4.44 -3.24 -11.81
C TYR A 31 -3.51 -3.61 -10.64
N SER A 32 -2.23 -3.79 -10.96
CA SER A 32 -1.20 -3.96 -9.93
C SER A 32 -0.05 -3.00 -10.17
N LEU A 33 0.46 -2.44 -9.09
CA LEU A 33 1.67 -1.61 -9.09
C LEU A 33 2.68 -2.26 -8.15
N ILE A 34 3.89 -2.51 -8.66
CA ILE A 34 5.01 -2.92 -7.81
C ILE A 34 5.81 -1.66 -7.50
N GLN A 35 5.94 -1.36 -6.22
CA GLN A 35 6.77 -0.28 -5.68
C GLN A 35 7.81 -0.88 -4.74
N ASN A 36 8.86 -0.14 -4.42
CA ASN A 36 9.83 -0.59 -3.42
C ASN A 36 9.60 0.18 -2.13
N GLN A 37 9.48 -0.54 -1.02
CA GLN A 37 9.55 0.05 0.30
C GLN A 37 11.00 -0.05 0.77
N CYS A 38 11.61 1.10 1.09
CA CYS A 38 13.02 1.17 1.43
C CYS A 38 13.19 1.67 2.86
N THR A 39 14.21 1.15 3.53
CA THR A 39 14.68 1.57 4.85
C THR A 39 16.18 1.78 4.82
N PHE A 40 16.72 2.42 5.85
CA PHE A 40 18.11 2.81 5.97
C PHE A 40 18.62 2.51 7.37
N ASN A 41 19.75 1.81 7.47
CA ASN A 41 20.35 1.41 8.75
C ASN A 41 21.54 2.27 9.18
N GLY A 42 21.85 3.35 8.46
CA GLY A 42 23.04 4.18 8.70
C GLY A 42 24.17 3.97 7.70
N SER A 43 24.22 2.82 7.02
CA SER A 43 25.28 2.50 6.03
C SER A 43 24.73 2.13 4.65
N GLU A 44 23.61 1.42 4.60
CA GLU A 44 23.01 0.90 3.36
C GLU A 44 21.50 1.14 3.32
N ILE A 45 21.00 1.25 2.08
CA ILE A 45 19.57 1.34 1.80
C ILE A 45 19.10 -0.06 1.40
N ILE A 46 18.14 -0.59 2.15
CA ILE A 46 17.56 -1.91 1.91
C ILE A 46 16.13 -1.71 1.43
N CYS A 47 15.82 -2.26 0.26
CA CYS A 47 14.50 -2.12 -0.36
C CYS A 47 13.85 -3.48 -0.58
N LEU A 48 12.58 -3.59 -0.23
CA LEU A 48 11.75 -4.76 -0.52
C LEU A 48 10.64 -4.40 -1.52
N PRO A 49 10.34 -5.29 -2.48
CA PRO A 49 9.26 -5.08 -3.41
C PRO A 49 7.90 -5.24 -2.70
N PHE A 50 7.05 -4.25 -2.89
CA PHE A 50 5.67 -4.20 -2.46
C PHE A 50 4.75 -4.15 -3.68
N LYS A 51 3.82 -5.11 -3.76
CA LYS A 51 2.76 -5.09 -4.76
C LYS A 51 1.46 -4.50 -4.17
N ARG A 52 1.05 -3.35 -4.68
CA ARG A 52 -0.28 -2.75 -4.45
C ARG A 52 -1.26 -3.21 -5.51
N LEU A 53 -2.50 -3.49 -5.10
CA LEU A 53 -3.58 -3.85 -6.02
C LEU A 53 -4.64 -2.77 -6.01
N PHE A 54 -5.07 -2.38 -7.22
CA PHE A 54 -6.09 -1.39 -7.44
C PHE A 54 -7.18 -1.94 -8.33
N THR A 55 -8.42 -1.61 -8.03
CA THR A 55 -9.51 -1.79 -8.98
C THR A 55 -9.84 -0.45 -9.61
N ARG A 56 -9.86 -0.42 -10.94
CA ARG A 56 -10.36 0.72 -11.71
C ARG A 56 -11.78 0.41 -12.14
N CYS A 57 -12.75 1.11 -11.57
CA CYS A 57 -14.16 0.92 -11.90
C CYS A 57 -14.68 2.11 -12.72
N LEU A 58 -15.56 1.81 -13.69
CA LEU A 58 -16.29 2.85 -14.40
C LEU A 58 -17.33 3.47 -13.47
N ARG A 59 -17.26 4.79 -13.26
CA ARG A 59 -18.26 5.51 -12.48
C ARG A 59 -19.56 5.60 -13.29
N PRO A 60 -20.73 5.32 -12.68
CA PRO A 60 -22.00 5.48 -13.39
C PRO A 60 -22.15 6.93 -13.88
N LYS A 61 -22.67 7.10 -15.10
CA LYS A 61 -22.82 8.41 -15.74
C LYS A 61 -23.73 9.32 -14.91
N ASP A 62 -23.20 10.44 -14.43
CA ASP A 62 -24.03 11.54 -13.98
C ASP A 62 -24.67 12.21 -15.20
N LYS A 63 -25.92 12.69 -15.09
CA LYS A 63 -26.70 13.30 -16.20
C LYS A 63 -26.00 14.47 -16.90
N THR A 64 -24.92 14.97 -16.33
CA THR A 64 -24.17 16.17 -16.74
C THR A 64 -22.82 15.88 -17.40
N THR A 65 -22.37 14.61 -17.46
CA THR A 65 -21.04 14.27 -18.01
C THR A 65 -21.11 13.34 -19.21
N THR A 66 -20.54 13.78 -20.33
CA THR A 66 -20.48 13.05 -21.61
C THR A 66 -19.37 11.99 -21.63
N GLU A 67 -18.30 12.18 -20.85
CA GLU A 67 -17.13 11.30 -20.84
C GLU A 67 -17.15 10.26 -19.71
N PRO A 68 -16.66 9.03 -19.97
CA PRO A 68 -16.54 7.99 -18.95
C PRO A 68 -15.48 8.38 -17.91
N ARG A 69 -15.90 8.54 -16.65
CA ARG A 69 -14.99 8.77 -15.52
C ARG A 69 -14.67 7.45 -14.83
N TYR A 70 -13.41 7.25 -14.51
CA TYR A 70 -12.94 6.06 -13.81
C TYR A 70 -12.52 6.42 -12.39
N GLN A 71 -12.83 5.53 -11.46
CA GLN A 71 -12.40 5.62 -10.08
C GLN A 71 -11.37 4.53 -9.82
N LEU A 72 -10.22 4.91 -9.25
CA LEU A 72 -9.23 3.97 -8.73
C LEU A 72 -9.52 3.74 -7.25
N ILE A 73 -9.50 2.46 -6.87
CA ILE A 73 -9.82 1.97 -5.54
C ILE A 73 -8.66 1.08 -5.11
N GLU A 74 -7.96 1.44 -4.05
CA GLU A 74 -6.94 0.55 -3.51
C GLU A 74 -7.61 -0.61 -2.75
N ILE A 75 -7.25 -1.84 -3.17
CA ILE A 75 -7.74 -3.08 -2.55
C ILE A 75 -6.81 -3.47 -1.40
N THR A 76 -5.51 -3.25 -1.59
CA THR A 76 -4.51 -3.48 -0.55
C THR A 76 -4.63 -2.46 0.57
N ASP A 77 -4.39 -2.90 1.79
CA ASP A 77 -4.26 -2.02 2.95
C ASP A 77 -2.88 -2.21 3.60
N GLU A 78 -2.61 -1.45 4.66
CA GLU A 78 -1.36 -1.52 5.42
C GLU A 78 -1.08 -2.93 5.97
N THR A 79 -2.12 -3.72 6.23
CA THR A 79 -2.00 -5.07 6.76
C THR A 79 -1.66 -6.10 5.70
N CYS A 80 -1.97 -5.82 4.42
CA CYS A 80 -1.59 -6.65 3.28
C CYS A 80 -0.07 -6.71 3.08
N ASN A 81 0.68 -5.86 3.79
CA ASN A 81 2.11 -5.68 3.63
C ASN A 81 2.92 -5.91 4.91
N ASP A 82 2.37 -6.74 5.79
CA ASP A 82 2.99 -7.08 7.07
C ASP A 82 4.13 -8.10 6.87
N TYR A 83 5.33 -7.56 6.63
CA TYR A 83 6.58 -8.32 6.48
C TYR A 83 6.91 -9.18 7.71
N PHE A 84 6.46 -8.81 8.92
CA PHE A 84 6.67 -9.61 10.12
C PHE A 84 5.83 -10.89 10.10
N LYS A 85 4.55 -10.79 9.71
CA LYS A 85 3.71 -11.97 9.51
C LYS A 85 4.26 -12.87 8.41
N PHE A 86 4.76 -12.27 7.32
CA PHE A 86 5.36 -13.03 6.22
C PHE A 86 6.61 -13.79 6.67
N ASN A 87 7.53 -13.13 7.39
CA ASN A 87 8.74 -13.77 7.92
C ASN A 87 8.40 -14.92 8.89
N GLN A 88 7.46 -14.69 9.81
CA GLN A 88 7.03 -15.71 10.77
C GLN A 88 6.42 -16.94 10.10
N PHE A 89 5.64 -16.73 9.02
CA PHE A 89 5.08 -17.82 8.23
C PHE A 89 6.18 -18.62 7.50
N TYR A 90 7.13 -17.93 6.86
CA TYR A 90 8.24 -18.57 6.14
C TYR A 90 9.18 -19.33 7.07
N GLN A 91 9.62 -18.72 8.17
CA GLN A 91 10.49 -19.37 9.16
C GLN A 91 9.87 -20.66 9.72
N LYS A 92 8.54 -20.69 9.93
CA LYS A 92 7.82 -21.88 10.37
C LYS A 92 7.78 -23.00 9.32
N GLN A 93 7.79 -22.67 8.03
CA GLN A 93 7.72 -23.67 6.96
C GLN A 93 9.09 -24.18 6.50
N THR A 94 10.11 -23.33 6.43
CA THR A 94 11.40 -23.66 5.81
C THR A 94 12.55 -23.75 6.82
N GLY A 95 12.36 -23.32 8.07
CA GLY A 95 13.42 -23.28 9.09
C GLY A 95 14.51 -22.23 8.82
N SER A 96 14.39 -21.45 7.74
CA SER A 96 15.31 -20.39 7.35
C SER A 96 14.50 -19.13 7.02
N GLY A 97 14.75 -18.05 7.75
CA GLY A 97 14.29 -16.72 7.35
C GLY A 97 15.01 -16.26 6.10
N ASP A 98 14.40 -15.36 5.33
CA ASP A 98 15.07 -14.67 4.23
C ASP A 98 16.02 -13.62 4.83
N ASP A 99 17.32 -13.75 4.56
CA ASP A 99 18.38 -12.85 5.07
C ASP A 99 18.12 -11.39 4.68
N LEU A 100 17.56 -11.15 3.49
CA LEU A 100 17.22 -9.80 3.04
C LEU A 100 16.08 -9.19 3.86
N LEU A 101 15.07 -10.01 4.18
CA LEU A 101 13.92 -9.59 4.98
C LEU A 101 14.33 -9.28 6.42
N GLU A 102 15.19 -10.11 7.02
CA GLU A 102 15.67 -9.87 8.38
C GLU A 102 16.52 -8.58 8.46
N LYS A 103 17.38 -8.34 7.48
CA LYS A 103 18.14 -7.09 7.36
C LYS A 103 17.22 -5.88 7.23
N PHE A 104 16.19 -5.98 6.39
CA PHE A 104 15.19 -4.92 6.24
C PHE A 104 14.48 -4.62 7.56
N LEU A 105 13.99 -5.64 8.28
CA LEU A 105 13.26 -5.44 9.53
C LEU A 105 14.13 -4.80 10.63
N LYS A 106 15.40 -5.19 10.74
CA LYS A 106 16.35 -4.58 11.67
C LYS A 106 16.62 -3.11 11.33
N ALA A 107 16.80 -2.82 10.05
CA ALA A 107 17.03 -1.46 9.57
C ALA A 107 15.81 -0.55 9.82
N ASP A 108 14.60 -1.07 9.59
CA ASP A 108 13.34 -0.35 9.87
C ASP A 108 13.18 -0.02 11.36
N GLU A 109 13.53 -0.96 12.24
CA GLU A 109 13.51 -0.72 13.70
C GLU A 109 14.48 0.40 14.11
N ILE A 110 15.70 0.40 13.55
CA ILE A 110 16.71 1.43 13.81
C ILE A 110 16.20 2.80 13.35
N MET A 111 15.71 2.88 12.11
CA MET A 111 15.17 4.13 11.55
C MET A 111 14.03 4.67 12.41
N ARG A 112 13.11 3.82 12.87
CA ARG A 112 11.99 4.23 13.73
C ARG A 112 12.47 4.80 15.07
N LYS A 113 13.50 4.19 15.67
CA LYS A 113 14.09 4.71 16.92
C LYS A 113 14.73 6.08 16.71
N VAL A 114 15.54 6.22 15.66
CA VAL A 114 16.18 7.52 15.33
C VAL A 114 15.12 8.61 15.13
N TYR A 115 14.06 8.31 14.39
CA TYR A 115 12.98 9.27 14.15
C TYR A 115 12.25 9.68 15.44
N GLN A 116 12.00 8.72 16.33
CA GLN A 116 11.40 9.00 17.64
C GLN A 116 12.32 9.86 18.53
N ASP A 117 13.61 9.57 18.52
CA ASP A 117 14.59 10.34 19.29
C ASP A 117 14.70 11.78 18.77
N GLU A 118 14.70 11.99 17.45
CA GLU A 118 14.68 13.33 16.84
C GLU A 118 13.41 14.12 17.21
N MET A 119 12.24 13.46 17.23
CA MET A 119 11.00 14.11 17.64
C MET A 119 11.03 14.52 19.13
N ASN A 120 11.64 13.73 20.01
CA ASN A 120 11.70 14.02 21.44
C ASN A 120 12.74 15.10 21.82
N HIS A 121 13.71 15.39 20.94
CA HIS A 121 14.72 16.45 21.15
C HIS A 121 14.36 17.78 20.47
N SER A 122 13.19 17.86 19.83
CA SER A 122 12.71 19.05 19.12
C SER A 122 11.75 19.93 19.94
N ASP A 123 11.51 19.57 21.21
CA ASP A 123 10.78 20.36 22.23
C ASP A 123 11.75 21.01 23.22
#